data_AF-A0A0B7BUZ4-F1
#
_entry.id   AF-A0A0B7BUZ4-F1
#
_cell.length_a   1.000
_cell.length_b   1.000
_cell.length_c   1.000
_cell.angle_alpha   90.00
_cell.angle_beta   90.00
_cell.angle_gamma   90.00
#
_symmetry.space_group_name_H-M   'P 1'
#
loop_
_entity.id
_entity.type
_entity.pdbx_description
1 polymer ?
#
loop_
_entity_poly.entity_id
_entity_poly.type
_entity_poly.pdbx_seq_one_letter_code
_entity_poly.pdbx_strand_id
1 'polypeptide(L)'
;MGNTDTKLNFRKAVIQLTTKTQPIEANDEAFWEQFWSESVTCVQDVFTLIPAAEIRALREESPSNLATLCYKAVEKLVSAAETGCPSQREQQTVLNCVRLLSRILPYIFEDPDWRGFFWSTLPGHEEEEGDTPPLAQSLISAVCDLMFCPEFTVASSRKSGPVSLP
;
A
#
# COMPACT_ATOMS: atom_id res chain seq x y z
N MET A 1 -16.76 -15.72 -12.22
CA MET A 1 -16.59 -16.28 -10.87
C MET A 1 -15.40 -15.69 -10.09
N GLY A 2 -14.64 -14.69 -10.60
CA GLY A 2 -13.37 -14.29 -9.97
C GLY A 2 -13.39 -13.24 -8.85
N ASN A 3 -14.49 -12.55 -8.55
CA ASN A 3 -14.48 -11.44 -7.56
C ASN A 3 -14.74 -11.92 -6.12
N THR A 4 -15.67 -12.87 -5.94
CA THR A 4 -16.05 -13.39 -4.61
C THR A 4 -14.92 -14.18 -3.94
N ASP A 5 -14.23 -15.04 -4.70
CA ASP A 5 -13.12 -15.85 -4.18
C ASP A 5 -11.92 -14.98 -3.77
N THR A 6 -11.66 -13.91 -4.52
CA THR A 6 -10.54 -13.00 -4.23
C THR A 6 -10.83 -12.13 -3.00
N LYS A 7 -12.09 -11.66 -2.81
CA LYS A 7 -12.50 -10.98 -1.56
C LYS A 7 -12.43 -11.91 -0.34
N LEU A 8 -12.77 -13.18 -0.51
CA LEU A 8 -12.63 -14.19 0.55
C LEU A 8 -11.15 -14.40 0.92
N ASN A 9 -10.26 -14.46 -0.06
CA ASN A 9 -8.81 -14.58 0.19
C ASN A 9 -8.27 -13.35 0.92
N PHE A 10 -8.62 -12.14 0.48
CA PHE A 10 -8.27 -10.92 1.19
C PHE A 10 -8.73 -10.96 2.64
N ARG A 11 -9.99 -11.36 2.89
CA ARG A 11 -10.53 -11.48 4.25
C ARG A 11 -9.77 -12.51 5.09
N LYS A 12 -9.42 -13.65 4.51
CA LYS A 12 -8.59 -14.67 5.18
C LYS A 12 -7.21 -14.13 5.53
N ALA A 13 -6.57 -13.38 4.63
CA ALA A 13 -5.28 -12.75 4.88
C ALA A 13 -5.35 -11.74 6.04
N VAL A 14 -6.41 -10.93 6.10
CA VAL A 14 -6.66 -10.01 7.23
C VAL A 14 -6.78 -10.76 8.55
N ILE A 15 -7.53 -11.86 8.59
CA ILE A 15 -7.66 -12.70 9.79
C ILE A 15 -6.31 -13.32 10.18
N GLN A 16 -5.49 -13.71 9.20
CA GLN A 16 -4.16 -14.26 9.47
C GLN A 16 -3.19 -13.25 10.07
N LEU A 17 -3.34 -11.94 9.78
CA LEU A 17 -2.51 -10.89 10.38
C LEU A 17 -2.66 -10.85 11.92
N THR A 18 -3.86 -11.12 12.45
CA THR A 18 -4.16 -11.05 13.88
C THR A 18 -4.06 -12.39 14.60
N THR A 19 -4.29 -13.50 13.91
CA THR A 19 -4.42 -14.83 14.55
C THR A 19 -3.14 -15.65 14.58
N LYS A 20 -2.12 -15.32 13.79
CA LYS A 20 -0.85 -16.06 13.81
C LYS A 20 -0.05 -15.68 15.05
N THR A 21 0.34 -16.70 15.81
CA THR A 21 1.19 -16.57 17.01
C THR A 21 2.64 -16.19 16.69
N GLN A 22 3.07 -16.37 15.44
CA GLN A 22 4.37 -15.94 14.94
C GLN A 22 4.19 -14.85 13.87
N PRO A 23 5.10 -13.86 13.82
CA PRO A 23 5.12 -12.88 12.74
C PRO A 23 5.16 -13.55 11.36
N ILE A 24 4.43 -12.99 10.41
CA ILE A 24 4.50 -13.43 9.01
C ILE A 24 5.82 -12.93 8.42
N GLU A 25 6.54 -13.81 7.73
CA GLU A 25 7.84 -13.46 7.17
C GLU A 25 7.70 -12.35 6.11
N ALA A 26 8.58 -11.34 6.17
CA ALA A 26 8.53 -10.20 5.26
C ALA A 26 8.80 -10.59 3.79
N ASN A 27 9.46 -11.73 3.55
CA ASN A 27 9.76 -12.28 2.22
C ASN A 27 8.65 -13.21 1.67
N ASP A 28 7.56 -13.44 2.41
CA ASP A 28 6.40 -14.19 1.93
C ASP A 28 5.56 -13.34 0.96
N GLU A 29 6.14 -13.06 -0.22
CA GLU A 29 5.52 -12.22 -1.25
C GLU A 29 4.14 -12.74 -1.65
N ALA A 30 3.94 -14.06 -1.69
CA ALA A 30 2.65 -14.66 -2.03
C ALA A 30 1.56 -14.32 -1.00
N PHE A 31 1.91 -14.22 0.28
CA PHE A 31 0.99 -13.74 1.30
C PHE A 31 0.68 -12.26 1.11
N TRP A 32 1.71 -11.42 1.01
CA TRP A 32 1.54 -9.97 0.98
C TRP A 32 0.83 -9.46 -0.29
N GLU A 33 1.06 -10.11 -1.44
CA GLU A 33 0.39 -9.80 -2.72
C GLU A 33 -1.15 -9.87 -2.64
N GLN A 34 -1.71 -10.59 -1.65
CA GLN A 34 -3.16 -10.68 -1.48
C GLN A 34 -3.80 -9.32 -1.15
N PHE A 35 -3.07 -8.39 -0.51
CA PHE A 35 -3.60 -7.09 -0.05
C PHE A 35 -3.74 -6.03 -1.14
N TRP A 36 -3.04 -6.18 -2.26
CA TRP A 36 -3.14 -5.27 -3.41
C TRP A 36 -3.63 -5.94 -4.69
N SER A 37 -4.06 -7.20 -4.58
CA SER A 37 -4.73 -7.96 -5.64
C SER A 37 -6.06 -7.34 -6.12
N GLU A 38 -6.56 -7.80 -7.26
CA GLU A 38 -7.76 -7.29 -7.98
C GLU A 38 -9.10 -7.38 -7.20
N SER A 39 -9.12 -7.89 -5.97
CA SER A 39 -10.33 -8.07 -5.16
C SER A 39 -10.99 -6.77 -4.68
N VAL A 40 -10.19 -5.71 -4.53
CA VAL A 40 -10.64 -4.41 -4.02
C VAL A 40 -10.79 -3.45 -5.19
N THR A 41 -12.03 -3.09 -5.52
CA THR A 41 -12.30 -2.15 -6.62
C THR A 41 -12.56 -0.73 -6.10
N CYS A 42 -12.91 -0.56 -4.83
CA CYS A 42 -13.20 0.73 -4.22
C CYS A 42 -12.81 0.79 -2.73
N VAL A 43 -12.85 2.01 -2.15
CA VAL A 43 -12.52 2.24 -0.74
C VAL A 43 -13.52 1.58 0.21
N GLN A 44 -14.80 1.51 -0.16
CA GLN A 44 -15.86 0.90 0.66
C GLN A 44 -15.62 -0.60 0.88
N ASP A 45 -15.08 -1.29 -0.11
CA ASP A 45 -14.71 -2.71 0.01
C ASP A 45 -13.65 -2.91 1.09
N VAL A 46 -12.57 -2.11 1.08
CA VAL A 46 -11.51 -2.20 2.12
C VAL A 46 -12.07 -1.93 3.51
N PHE A 47 -12.93 -0.92 3.64
CA PHE A 47 -13.49 -0.54 4.93
C PHE A 47 -14.42 -1.62 5.49
N THR A 48 -15.09 -2.36 4.60
CA THR A 48 -15.93 -3.52 4.97
C THR A 48 -15.08 -4.74 5.32
N LEU A 49 -14.00 -5.00 4.56
CA LEU A 49 -13.15 -6.18 4.72
C LEU A 49 -12.17 -6.08 5.90
N ILE A 50 -11.85 -4.86 6.33
CA ILE A 50 -10.96 -4.56 7.46
C ILE A 50 -11.69 -3.67 8.50
N PRO A 51 -12.43 -4.27 9.44
CA PRO A 51 -13.10 -3.54 10.52
C PRO A 51 -12.13 -2.77 11.43
N ALA A 52 -12.58 -1.67 12.01
CA ALA A 52 -11.72 -0.81 12.83
C ALA A 52 -11.19 -1.53 14.08
N ALA A 53 -12.05 -2.36 14.69
CA ALA A 53 -11.68 -3.18 15.84
C ALA A 53 -10.53 -4.14 15.52
N GLU A 54 -10.48 -4.69 14.30
CA GLU A 54 -9.42 -5.61 13.90
C GLU A 54 -8.10 -4.90 13.64
N ILE A 55 -8.11 -3.65 13.17
CA ILE A 55 -6.88 -2.86 13.02
C ILE A 55 -6.29 -2.54 14.39
N ARG A 56 -7.13 -2.21 15.37
CA ARG A 56 -6.70 -1.98 16.76
C ARG A 56 -6.18 -3.26 17.41
N ALA A 57 -6.89 -4.37 17.25
CA ALA A 57 -6.42 -5.67 17.72
C ALA A 57 -5.09 -6.05 17.06
N LEU A 58 -4.94 -5.83 15.75
CA LEU A 58 -3.70 -6.06 15.03
C LEU A 58 -2.55 -5.19 15.56
N ARG A 59 -2.81 -3.92 15.86
CA ARG A 59 -1.83 -2.99 16.46
C ARG A 59 -1.36 -3.46 17.84
N GLU A 60 -2.27 -3.99 18.65
CA GLU A 60 -2.01 -4.39 20.04
C GLU A 60 -1.41 -5.80 20.16
N GLU A 61 -1.93 -6.75 19.39
CA GLU A 61 -1.60 -8.18 19.51
C GLU A 61 -0.51 -8.61 18.52
N SER A 62 -0.37 -7.93 17.39
CA SER A 62 0.55 -8.29 16.31
C SER A 62 1.19 -7.08 15.62
N PRO A 63 1.85 -6.17 16.38
CA PRO A 63 2.41 -4.93 15.84
C PRO A 63 3.44 -5.14 14.73
N SER A 64 4.24 -6.23 14.80
CA SER A 64 5.20 -6.55 13.74
C SER A 64 4.52 -6.82 12.39
N ASN A 65 3.37 -7.49 12.38
CA ASN A 65 2.63 -7.77 11.13
C ASN A 65 2.06 -6.48 10.53
N LEU A 66 1.58 -5.57 11.37
CA LEU A 66 1.09 -4.26 10.93
C LEU A 66 2.21 -3.37 10.40
N ALA A 67 3.37 -3.38 11.04
CA ALA A 67 4.55 -2.68 10.56
C ALA A 67 4.98 -3.20 9.18
N THR A 68 5.09 -4.52 9.01
CA THR A 68 5.43 -5.13 7.70
C THR A 68 4.39 -4.81 6.63
N LEU A 69 3.09 -4.85 6.97
CA LEU A 69 2.02 -4.49 6.02
C LEU A 69 2.16 -3.04 5.55
N CYS A 70 2.44 -2.11 6.48
CA CYS A 70 2.66 -0.70 6.14
C CYS A 70 3.91 -0.53 5.27
N TYR A 71 5.03 -1.14 5.67
CA TYR A 71 6.28 -1.09 4.92
C TYR A 71 6.10 -1.58 3.48
N LYS A 72 5.51 -2.77 3.30
CA LYS A 72 5.27 -3.35 1.98
C LYS A 72 4.34 -2.50 1.12
N ALA A 73 3.30 -1.90 1.71
CA ALA A 73 2.43 -0.99 0.97
C ALA A 73 3.19 0.26 0.50
N VAL A 74 4.09 0.82 1.31
CA VAL A 74 4.94 1.96 0.92
C VAL A 74 5.99 1.56 -0.12
N GLU A 75 6.63 0.40 0.02
CA GLU A 75 7.60 -0.15 -0.94
C GLU A 75 6.98 -0.23 -2.35
N LYS A 76 5.73 -0.69 -2.47
CA LYS A 76 5.00 -0.70 -3.75
C LYS A 76 4.74 0.71 -4.29
N LEU A 77 4.43 1.69 -3.44
CA LEU A 77 4.22 3.07 -3.89
C LEU A 77 5.51 3.71 -4.39
N VAL A 78 6.62 3.51 -3.68
CA VAL A 78 7.95 4.00 -4.08
C VAL A 78 8.35 3.39 -5.42
N SER A 79 8.27 2.06 -5.55
CA SER A 79 8.59 1.38 -6.80
C SER A 79 7.74 1.88 -7.97
N ALA A 80 6.44 2.10 -7.75
CA ALA A 80 5.54 2.58 -8.80
C ALA A 80 5.78 4.06 -9.18
N ALA A 81 6.26 4.89 -8.24
CA ALA A 81 6.66 6.26 -8.50
C ALA A 81 7.94 6.32 -9.36
N GLU A 82 8.90 5.42 -9.12
CA GLU A 82 10.14 5.31 -9.89
C GLU A 82 9.91 4.81 -11.33
N THR A 83 8.98 3.87 -11.53
CA THR A 83 8.66 3.29 -12.84
C THR A 83 7.69 4.14 -13.66
N GLY A 84 6.95 5.04 -13.02
CA GLY A 84 5.91 5.85 -13.66
C GLY A 84 4.62 5.09 -13.99
N CYS A 85 4.31 4.01 -13.27
CA CYS A 85 3.06 3.25 -13.39
C CYS A 85 2.65 2.85 -14.83
N PRO A 86 3.52 2.19 -15.63
CA PRO A 86 3.27 1.90 -17.05
C PRO A 86 2.10 0.96 -17.35
N SER A 87 1.60 0.20 -16.37
CA SER A 87 0.57 -0.82 -16.60
C SER A 87 -0.69 -0.61 -15.75
N GLN A 88 -1.85 -1.00 -16.28
CA GLN A 88 -3.12 -0.96 -15.52
C GLN A 88 -3.05 -1.79 -14.23
N ARG A 89 -2.32 -2.91 -14.24
CA ARG A 89 -2.12 -3.76 -13.05
C ARG A 89 -1.37 -3.02 -11.95
N GLU A 90 -0.33 -2.29 -12.31
CA GLU A 90 0.49 -1.50 -11.38
C GLU A 90 -0.30 -0.30 -10.85
N GLN A 91 -1.04 0.40 -11.72
CA GLN A 91 -1.97 1.45 -11.31
C GLN A 91 -3.01 0.94 -10.29
N GLN A 92 -3.58 -0.25 -10.53
CA GLN A 92 -4.51 -0.87 -9.59
C GLN A 92 -3.83 -1.27 -8.26
N THR A 93 -2.58 -1.75 -8.32
CA THR A 93 -1.76 -2.06 -7.14
C THR A 93 -1.57 -0.80 -6.30
N VAL A 94 -1.15 0.31 -6.90
CA VAL A 94 -1.00 1.61 -6.25
C VAL A 94 -2.30 2.07 -5.59
N LEU A 95 -3.41 2.03 -6.33
CA LEU A 95 -4.72 2.42 -5.78
C LEU A 95 -5.13 1.56 -4.58
N ASN A 96 -4.82 0.27 -4.59
CA ASN A 96 -5.10 -0.62 -3.47
C ASN A 96 -4.19 -0.35 -2.26
N CYS A 97 -2.90 -0.11 -2.47
CA CYS A 97 -1.97 0.33 -1.43
C CYS A 97 -2.45 1.64 -0.77
N VAL A 98 -2.86 2.64 -1.57
CA VAL A 98 -3.40 3.91 -1.05
C VAL A 98 -4.68 3.69 -0.25
N ARG A 99 -5.62 2.86 -0.73
CA ARG A 99 -6.87 2.55 0.00
C ARG A 99 -6.58 1.84 1.33
N LEU A 100 -5.64 0.90 1.33
CA LEU A 100 -5.22 0.17 2.53
C LEU A 100 -4.57 1.11 3.55
N LEU A 101 -3.61 1.93 3.12
CA LEU A 101 -2.93 2.91 3.98
C LEU A 101 -3.92 3.92 4.54
N SER A 102 -4.83 4.45 3.71
CA SER A 102 -5.91 5.34 4.15
C SER A 102 -6.83 4.68 5.19
N ARG A 103 -6.95 3.35 5.16
CA ARG A 103 -7.74 2.58 6.12
C ARG A 103 -7.01 2.38 7.44
N ILE A 104 -5.72 2.03 7.42
CA ILE A 104 -4.98 1.59 8.61
C ILE A 104 -4.29 2.72 9.36
N LEU A 105 -3.76 3.73 8.66
CA LEU A 105 -2.98 4.81 9.27
C LEU A 105 -3.73 5.57 10.37
N PRO A 106 -5.03 5.92 10.22
CA PRO A 106 -5.75 6.62 11.29
C PRO A 106 -5.76 5.85 12.61
N TYR A 107 -5.82 4.51 12.56
CA TYR A 107 -5.82 3.66 13.75
C TYR A 107 -4.41 3.39 14.27
N ILE A 108 -3.39 3.34 13.41
CA ILE A 108 -2.01 3.28 13.86
C ILE A 108 -1.67 4.51 14.71
N PHE A 109 -2.05 5.70 14.25
CA PHE A 109 -1.78 6.96 14.95
C PHE A 109 -2.65 7.24 16.18
N GLU A 110 -3.58 6.35 16.54
CA GLU A 110 -4.21 6.39 17.87
C GLU A 110 -3.20 6.08 18.98
N ASP A 111 -2.14 5.34 18.67
CA ASP A 111 -1.05 5.03 19.59
C ASP A 111 0.19 5.90 19.26
N PRO A 112 0.63 6.78 20.19
CA PRO A 112 1.75 7.66 19.94
C PRO A 112 3.09 6.95 19.75
N ASP A 113 3.25 5.73 20.25
CA ASP A 113 4.52 4.97 20.21
C ASP A 113 4.86 4.55 18.77
N TRP A 114 3.86 4.46 17.90
CA TRP A 114 4.03 4.18 16.48
C TRP A 114 4.71 5.29 15.68
N ARG A 115 4.86 6.50 16.24
CA ARG A 115 5.59 7.58 15.55
C ARG A 115 7.04 7.19 15.27
N GLY A 116 7.70 6.49 16.20
CA GLY A 116 9.08 6.06 16.03
C GLY A 116 9.28 5.20 14.78
N PHE A 117 8.35 4.27 14.53
CA PHE A 117 8.37 3.39 13.36
C PHE A 117 8.36 4.15 12.02
N PHE A 118 7.60 5.25 11.91
CA PHE A 118 7.54 6.02 10.67
C PHE A 118 8.77 6.90 10.43
N TRP A 119 9.47 7.27 11.50
CA TRP A 119 10.67 8.11 11.45
C TRP A 119 11.97 7.32 11.56
N SER A 120 11.90 5.98 11.64
CA SER A 120 13.06 5.10 11.57
C SER A 120 13.36 4.67 10.13
N THR A 121 14.63 4.38 9.87
CA THR A 121 15.07 3.59 8.72
C THR A 121 14.59 2.14 8.88
N LEU A 122 14.22 1.51 7.77
CA LEU A 122 13.65 0.17 7.80
C LEU A 122 14.73 -0.91 7.83
N PRO A 123 14.46 -2.06 8.47
CA PRO A 123 15.41 -3.16 8.53
C PRO A 123 15.79 -3.62 7.11
N GLY A 124 17.10 -3.77 6.85
CA GLY A 124 17.62 -4.20 5.54
C GLY A 124 18.13 -3.08 4.64
N HIS A 125 17.90 -1.81 5.01
CA HIS A 125 18.49 -0.63 4.36
C HIS A 125 19.56 0.06 5.24
N GLU A 126 20.01 -0.61 6.31
CA GLU A 126 21.05 -0.12 7.23
C GLU A 126 22.47 -0.22 6.63
N GLU A 127 22.67 -1.06 5.62
CA GLU A 127 23.97 -1.35 5.01
C GLU A 127 24.24 -0.54 3.72
N GLU A 128 23.25 0.20 3.21
CA GLU A 128 23.49 1.12 2.09
C GLU A 128 24.18 2.38 2.63
N GLU A 129 25.36 2.73 2.11
CA GLU A 129 26.19 3.89 2.53
C GLU A 129 25.52 5.28 2.29
N GLY A 130 24.21 5.32 2.02
CA GLY A 130 23.40 6.52 1.84
C GLY A 130 22.43 6.75 3.00
N ASP A 131 22.03 8.02 3.17
CA ASP A 131 20.99 8.44 4.11
C ASP A 131 19.64 7.90 3.63
N THR A 132 19.31 6.67 4.00
CA THR A 132 18.03 6.04 3.60
C THR A 132 16.88 6.79 4.27
N PRO A 133 15.94 7.34 3.48
CA PRO A 133 14.92 8.20 4.05
C PRO A 133 13.98 7.41 4.97
N PRO A 134 13.48 8.01 6.05
CA PRO A 134 12.48 7.38 6.91
C PRO A 134 11.21 7.00 6.14
N LEU A 135 10.50 5.96 6.61
CA LEU A 135 9.27 5.47 5.98
C LEU A 135 8.25 6.58 5.69
N ALA A 136 8.09 7.54 6.61
CA ALA A 136 7.21 8.70 6.42
C ALA A 136 7.62 9.55 5.22
N GLN A 137 8.92 9.83 5.08
CA GLN A 137 9.43 10.63 3.98
C GLN A 137 9.23 9.89 2.66
N SER A 138 9.59 8.61 2.59
CA SER A 138 9.39 7.77 1.40
C SER A 138 7.92 7.71 0.98
N LEU A 139 7.00 7.55 1.94
CA LEU A 139 5.56 7.56 1.67
C LEU A 139 5.09 8.90 1.10
N ILE A 140 5.49 10.02 1.72
CA ILE A 140 5.06 11.35 1.27
C ILE A 140 5.63 11.64 -0.12
N SER A 141 6.92 11.40 -0.36
CA SER A 141 7.55 11.58 -1.66
C SER A 141 6.87 10.75 -2.74
N ALA A 142 6.68 9.45 -2.52
CA ALA A 142 6.03 8.58 -3.50
C ALA A 142 4.60 9.02 -3.82
N VAL A 143 3.80 9.38 -2.80
CA VAL A 143 2.43 9.88 -3.03
C VAL A 143 2.44 11.21 -3.79
N CYS A 144 3.37 12.11 -3.48
CA CYS A 144 3.54 13.37 -4.20
C CYS A 144 3.84 13.15 -5.68
N ASP A 145 4.76 12.25 -6.02
CA ASP A 145 5.10 11.94 -7.41
C ASP A 145 3.93 11.27 -8.13
N LEU A 146 3.27 10.30 -7.49
CA LEU A 146 2.13 9.57 -8.05
C LEU A 146 0.92 10.48 -8.31
N MET A 147 0.73 11.59 -7.58
CA MET A 147 -0.33 12.56 -7.87
C MET A 147 -0.17 13.26 -9.23
N PHE A 148 1.04 13.29 -9.78
CA PHE A 148 1.36 13.96 -11.05
C PHE A 148 1.85 12.99 -12.13
N CYS A 149 1.59 11.68 -11.97
CA CYS A 149 1.99 10.64 -12.90
C CYS A 149 1.20 10.71 -14.22
N PRO A 150 1.86 10.97 -15.37
CA PRO A 150 1.20 10.98 -16.68
C PRO A 150 0.55 9.64 -17.01
N GLU A 151 -0.58 9.67 -17.72
CA GLU A 151 -1.36 8.47 -18.11
C GLU A 151 -1.91 7.63 -16.94
N PHE A 152 -1.74 8.12 -15.70
CA PHE A 152 -2.32 7.52 -14.50
C PHE A 152 -3.21 8.52 -13.75
N THR A 153 -2.62 9.55 -13.15
CA THR A 153 -3.34 10.58 -12.38
C THR A 153 -3.48 11.89 -13.14
N VAL A 154 -2.61 12.14 -14.12
CA VAL A 154 -2.69 13.29 -15.03
C VAL A 154 -3.00 12.82 -16.44
N ALA A 155 -4.10 13.32 -17.00
CA ALA A 155 -4.43 13.07 -18.39
C ALA A 155 -3.38 13.74 -19.31
N SER A 156 -2.83 12.99 -20.27
CA SER A 156 -1.94 13.59 -21.25
C SER A 156 -2.69 14.58 -22.13
N SER A 157 -2.12 15.78 -22.28
CA SER A 157 -2.58 16.73 -23.29
C SER A 157 -2.21 16.19 -24.67
N ARG A 158 -3.13 15.44 -25.29
CA ARG A 158 -3.01 15.16 -26.72
C ARG A 158 -3.17 16.50 -27.43
N LYS A 159 -2.08 17.03 -28.00
CA LYS A 159 -2.19 18.09 -29.01
C LYS A 159 -3.07 17.55 -30.13
N SER A 160 -4.32 18.01 -30.22
CA SER A 160 -5.12 17.87 -31.42
C SER A 160 -4.31 18.49 -32.56
N GLY A 161 -3.75 17.65 -33.43
CA GLY A 161 -3.01 18.12 -34.60
C GLY A 161 -3.91 19.02 -35.46
N PRO A 162 -3.33 19.96 -36.22
CA PRO A 162 -4.12 20.88 -37.03
C PRO A 162 -4.99 20.06 -37.99
N VAL A 163 -6.30 20.32 -37.95
CA VAL A 163 -7.25 19.79 -38.93
C VAL A 163 -6.83 20.37 -40.28
N SER A 164 -6.20 19.54 -41.12
CA SER A 164 -6.00 19.87 -42.52
C SER A 164 -7.37 19.97 -43.17
N LEU A 165 -7.83 21.20 -43.36
CA LEU A 165 -9.02 21.52 -44.14
C LEU A 165 -8.76 21.17 -45.63
N PRO A 166 -9.80 20.71 -46.34
CA PRO A 166 -9.70 20.18 -47.71
C PRO A 166 -9.35 21.23 -48.76
#